data_AF-A0A7J6E4E1-F1
#
_entry.id   AF-A0A7J6E4E1-F1
#
_cell.length_a   1.000
_cell.length_b   1.000
_cell.length_c   1.000
_cell.angle_alpha   90.00
_cell.angle_beta   90.00
_cell.angle_gamma   90.00
#
_symmetry.space_group_name_H-M   'P 1'
#
loop_
_entity.id
_entity.type
_entity.pdbx_description
1 polymer ?
#
loop_
_entity_poly.entity_id
_entity_poly.type
_entity_poly.pdbx_seq_one_letter_code
_entity_poly.pdbx_strand_id
1 'polypeptide(L)'
;MSSLEAPPLLKPQTCFGFSQARRFTTSATVFSLPFRHFRTLASPLLTTSALKLQTSRLTHIPAILDSDSGAMATSDHLSEPPVRIVALVGHGTLSPLKSAPWQEVMLHTAKRLKWVDEGYEMIVFTDDLTQLDTENCVNLKRELSCADILVIVGVKNQESVNWIQSNSGNIRNIICFESSPNLVNKLGGSYVESQNKGRPFWGQTKISNETVEVVKTVSEAWERHNSDDIRFCILVIINAFIRPVSILKNLRSKGFSTLSCMVKNCGSQILNCLLDPDCRKALQCLNNCSPVDQVCNYRCIASYESPTLEAFSLCVLQKHNCLGLDAKISERPYVPPMSKFRGEELCHEVAEDVFVGWLGGLDWSWRVVAGQNPAYDQFPCQYQLFYRGKAKGSFWYEPVFQVKTLEGKMVWRRRKYRVKRGKVVGTFYFSVLDNGVVSNEFWTIVDAPDDLSWGLFHYSGAARVAGQSYTGAVLVSPDGAYPNEMERKRLVSALEKCGIEEWELYTVDNCSCADPPLGIPEGSNLHSVIQVKEMAQLGVQIGVPNV
;
A
#
# COMPACT_ATOMS: atom_id res chain seq x y z
N MET A 1 1.16 -51.03 -14.90
CA MET A 1 -0.21 -51.60 -14.94
C MET A 1 -1.12 -50.51 -14.41
N SER A 2 -2.01 -49.85 -15.14
CA SER A 2 -2.53 -50.05 -16.50
C SER A 2 -3.12 -48.69 -16.94
N SER A 3 -2.95 -48.37 -18.21
CA SER A 3 -3.58 -47.27 -18.96
C SER A 3 -5.11 -47.37 -19.00
N LEU A 4 -5.81 -46.23 -19.19
CA LEU A 4 -7.07 -46.03 -19.95
C LEU A 4 -7.49 -44.56 -19.74
N GLU A 5 -7.19 -43.65 -20.68
CA GLU A 5 -8.01 -43.21 -21.84
C GLU A 5 -8.96 -42.03 -21.54
N ALA A 6 -8.84 -40.99 -22.37
CA ALA A 6 -9.57 -39.73 -22.33
C ALA A 6 -10.75 -39.71 -23.32
N PRO A 7 -11.81 -38.91 -23.11
CA PRO A 7 -12.81 -38.61 -24.13
C PRO A 7 -12.60 -37.23 -24.82
N PRO A 8 -13.22 -36.99 -26.01
CA PRO A 8 -12.61 -36.19 -27.06
C PRO A 8 -13.17 -34.77 -27.26
N LEU A 9 -12.36 -33.97 -27.96
CA LEU A 9 -12.59 -32.64 -28.53
C LEU A 9 -13.78 -32.58 -29.50
N LEU A 10 -14.65 -31.58 -29.30
CA LEU A 10 -15.65 -31.13 -30.28
C LEU A 10 -15.08 -29.95 -31.09
N LYS A 11 -15.01 -30.11 -32.42
CA LYS A 11 -14.70 -29.06 -33.40
C LYS A 11 -15.98 -28.36 -33.91
N PRO A 12 -15.86 -27.13 -34.45
CA PRO A 12 -16.96 -26.19 -34.60
C PRO A 12 -17.67 -26.30 -35.97
N GLN A 13 -18.97 -25.98 -35.98
CA GLN A 13 -19.76 -25.81 -37.20
C GLN A 13 -19.62 -24.39 -37.76
N THR A 14 -19.30 -24.34 -39.05
CA THR A 14 -19.30 -23.19 -39.95
C THR A 14 -20.72 -22.75 -40.31
N CYS A 15 -20.96 -21.44 -40.44
CA CYS A 15 -21.86 -20.92 -41.47
C CYS A 15 -21.48 -19.49 -41.90
N PHE A 16 -21.52 -19.30 -43.21
CA PHE A 16 -21.16 -18.13 -44.02
C PHE A 16 -22.04 -16.91 -43.76
N GLY A 17 -21.53 -15.70 -44.06
CA GLY A 17 -22.40 -14.53 -44.25
C GLY A 17 -21.74 -13.16 -44.37
N PHE A 18 -21.22 -12.85 -45.57
CA PHE A 18 -21.18 -11.53 -46.24
C PHE A 18 -20.45 -10.31 -45.64
N SER A 19 -19.59 -9.76 -46.50
CA SER A 19 -19.01 -8.41 -46.41
C SER A 19 -20.08 -7.32 -46.57
N GLN A 20 -19.92 -6.20 -45.87
CA GLN A 20 -20.20 -4.88 -46.46
C GLN A 20 -19.46 -3.78 -45.69
N ALA A 21 -18.57 -3.12 -46.42
CA ALA A 21 -18.03 -1.82 -46.06
C ALA A 21 -19.11 -0.75 -46.18
N ARG A 22 -19.27 0.12 -45.16
CA ARG A 22 -19.80 1.48 -45.33
C ARG A 22 -19.14 2.45 -44.36
N ARG A 23 -18.43 3.42 -44.94
CA ARG A 23 -18.17 4.75 -44.39
C ARG A 23 -19.50 5.53 -44.27
N PHE A 24 -19.56 6.52 -43.38
CA PHE A 24 -20.11 7.89 -43.54
C PHE A 24 -20.34 8.49 -42.12
N THR A 25 -19.48 9.42 -41.69
CA THR A 25 -19.66 10.91 -41.63
C THR A 25 -20.62 11.45 -40.56
N THR A 26 -20.02 12.25 -39.68
CA THR A 26 -20.50 13.49 -39.03
C THR A 26 -21.93 13.98 -39.31
N SER A 27 -22.65 14.30 -38.24
CA SER A 27 -23.49 15.50 -38.21
C SER A 27 -23.68 16.03 -36.80
N ALA A 28 -23.41 17.32 -36.65
CA ALA A 28 -23.71 18.15 -35.50
C ALA A 28 -25.17 18.60 -35.53
N THR A 29 -25.82 18.67 -34.37
CA THR A 29 -27.03 19.48 -34.22
C THR A 29 -27.01 20.21 -32.88
N VAL A 30 -26.95 21.52 -33.03
CA VAL A 30 -27.16 22.58 -32.05
C VAL A 30 -28.66 22.63 -31.70
N PHE A 31 -29.01 22.77 -30.42
CA PHE A 31 -30.29 23.33 -30.03
C PHE A 31 -30.09 24.39 -28.94
N SER A 32 -30.68 25.56 -29.22
CA SER A 32 -30.54 26.80 -28.48
C SER A 32 -31.85 27.13 -27.76
N LEU A 33 -31.71 27.56 -26.49
CA LEU A 33 -32.47 28.61 -25.78
C LEU A 33 -33.96 28.33 -25.40
N PRO A 34 -34.57 29.10 -24.44
CA PRO A 34 -34.10 30.35 -23.83
C PRO A 34 -34.16 30.49 -22.29
N PHE A 35 -33.32 31.43 -21.83
CA PHE A 35 -33.39 32.13 -20.56
C PHE A 35 -34.73 32.88 -20.35
N ARG A 36 -35.23 32.87 -19.10
CA ARG A 36 -36.04 33.97 -18.55
C ARG A 36 -35.54 34.33 -17.15
N HIS A 37 -34.99 35.54 -17.03
CA HIS A 37 -34.80 36.25 -15.77
C HIS A 37 -36.11 36.94 -15.37
N PHE A 38 -36.51 36.83 -14.10
CA PHE A 38 -37.24 37.91 -13.41
C PHE A 38 -36.94 37.92 -11.90
N ARG A 39 -36.26 39.00 -11.51
CA ARG A 39 -36.36 39.85 -10.30
C ARG A 39 -36.69 39.24 -8.92
N THR A 40 -35.73 39.49 -8.04
CA THR A 40 -35.80 39.75 -6.59
C THR A 40 -37.02 40.57 -6.13
N LEU A 41 -37.60 40.17 -5.00
CA LEU A 41 -38.37 41.03 -4.10
C LEU A 41 -38.16 40.60 -2.64
N ALA A 42 -38.09 41.61 -1.78
CA ALA A 42 -37.63 41.59 -0.39
C ALA A 42 -38.62 40.97 0.60
N SER A 43 -38.07 40.66 1.78
CA SER A 43 -38.73 40.15 3.01
C SER A 43 -39.91 41.00 3.51
N PRO A 44 -40.71 40.47 4.45
CA PRO A 44 -40.45 40.85 5.85
C PRO A 44 -40.61 39.71 6.88
N LEU A 45 -40.00 39.95 8.05
CA LEU A 45 -40.08 39.17 9.28
C LEU A 45 -41.52 38.98 9.79
N LEU A 46 -41.77 37.84 10.43
CA LEU A 46 -42.71 37.73 11.56
C LEU A 46 -42.24 36.67 12.56
N THR A 47 -42.43 37.01 13.82
CA THR A 47 -41.89 36.46 15.06
C THR A 47 -42.75 35.35 15.68
N THR A 48 -42.06 34.44 16.38
CA THR A 48 -42.46 33.69 17.60
C THR A 48 -43.66 32.73 17.57
N SER A 49 -43.40 31.45 17.84
CA SER A 49 -43.96 30.81 19.05
C SER A 49 -43.07 29.65 19.50
N ALA A 50 -42.89 29.57 20.82
CA ALA A 50 -42.09 28.60 21.52
C ALA A 50 -42.89 27.32 21.79
N LEU A 51 -42.28 26.17 21.55
CA LEU A 51 -42.70 24.90 22.14
C LEU A 51 -41.54 24.33 22.95
N LYS A 52 -41.67 24.48 24.28
CA LYS A 52 -40.89 23.77 25.29
C LYS A 52 -41.17 22.28 25.14
N LEU A 53 -40.14 21.46 24.94
CA LEU A 53 -40.19 20.07 25.35
C LEU A 53 -38.90 19.69 26.08
N GLN A 54 -39.11 18.92 27.13
CA GLN A 54 -38.25 18.75 28.28
C GLN A 54 -36.95 18.02 27.97
N THR A 55 -35.93 18.48 28.69
CA THR A 55 -34.58 17.96 28.84
C THR A 55 -34.56 16.47 29.22
N SER A 56 -33.95 15.63 28.37
CA SER A 56 -33.24 14.44 28.84
C SER A 56 -31.73 14.75 28.82
N ARG A 57 -31.09 14.57 29.98
CA ARG A 57 -29.64 14.77 30.15
C ARG A 57 -28.91 13.68 29.36
N LEU A 58 -28.42 14.00 28.17
CA LEU A 58 -27.33 13.26 27.54
C LEU A 58 -26.01 13.85 28.04
N THR A 59 -25.23 12.98 28.67
CA THR A 59 -23.86 13.23 29.13
C THR A 59 -22.98 13.66 27.96
N HIS A 60 -22.52 14.89 28.03
CA HIS A 60 -21.48 15.50 27.20
C HIS A 60 -20.19 14.66 27.24
N ILE A 61 -19.72 14.22 26.07
CA ILE A 61 -18.32 13.85 25.85
C ILE A 61 -17.59 15.15 25.46
N PRO A 62 -16.37 15.45 25.96
CA PRO A 62 -15.66 16.64 25.53
C PRO A 62 -15.22 16.47 24.07
N ALA A 63 -15.77 17.32 23.20
CA ALA A 63 -15.17 17.61 21.92
C ALA A 63 -13.78 18.20 22.17
N ILE A 64 -12.76 17.62 21.54
CA ILE A 64 -11.41 18.18 21.49
C ILE A 64 -11.53 19.55 20.81
N LEU A 65 -11.35 20.61 21.59
CA LEU A 65 -11.31 21.97 21.10
C LEU A 65 -10.01 22.16 20.30
N ASP A 66 -10.16 22.41 19.01
CA ASP A 66 -9.15 23.06 18.18
C ASP A 66 -8.79 24.40 18.83
N SER A 67 -7.52 24.59 19.14
CA SER A 67 -6.96 25.91 19.44
C SER A 67 -6.01 26.28 18.31
N ASP A 68 -6.57 26.93 17.30
CA ASP A 68 -5.83 27.79 16.40
C ASP A 68 -5.58 29.12 17.12
N SER A 69 -4.34 29.35 17.54
CA SER A 69 -3.81 30.71 17.71
C SER A 69 -2.32 30.72 17.41
N GLY A 70 -1.97 31.34 16.28
CA GLY A 70 -0.60 31.62 15.91
C GLY A 70 0.06 32.56 16.91
N ALA A 71 1.13 32.08 17.53
CA ALA A 71 2.17 32.90 18.12
C ALA A 71 3.50 32.17 17.91
N MET A 72 4.42 32.80 17.17
CA MET A 72 5.80 32.37 17.06
C MET A 72 6.44 32.39 18.46
N ALA A 73 6.51 31.22 19.10
CA ALA A 73 7.37 30.98 20.23
C ALA A 73 8.45 30.00 19.77
N THR A 74 9.71 30.42 19.89
CA THR A 74 10.87 29.53 19.78
C THR A 74 10.77 28.49 20.88
N SER A 75 10.20 27.33 20.57
CA SER A 75 10.14 26.19 21.49
C SER A 75 11.41 25.36 21.34
N ASP A 76 12.22 25.29 22.38
CA ASP A 76 13.14 24.18 22.57
C ASP A 76 12.33 22.88 22.42
N HIS A 77 12.62 22.10 21.39
CA HIS A 77 12.01 20.79 21.19
C HIS A 77 12.47 19.88 22.33
N LEU A 78 11.73 19.85 23.43
CA LEU A 78 11.73 18.70 24.34
C LEU A 78 11.27 17.51 23.50
N SER A 79 12.23 16.66 23.08
CA SER A 79 11.94 15.42 22.36
C SER A 79 10.97 14.60 23.21
N GLU A 80 9.82 14.24 22.65
CA GLU A 80 8.88 13.36 23.33
C GLU A 80 9.60 12.09 23.80
N PRO A 81 9.21 11.50 24.95
CA PRO A 81 9.87 10.31 25.47
C PRO A 81 9.84 9.16 24.43
N PRO A 82 10.89 8.34 24.34
CA PRO A 82 10.90 7.21 23.42
C PRO A 82 9.84 6.19 23.80
N VAL A 83 9.30 5.49 22.80
CA VAL A 83 8.40 4.35 23.00
C VAL A 83 9.24 3.09 23.01
N ARG A 84 9.27 2.39 24.14
CA ARG A 84 10.10 1.20 24.36
C ARG A 84 9.30 -0.06 24.10
N ILE A 85 9.76 -0.85 23.14
CA ILE A 85 9.10 -2.06 22.67
C ILE A 85 10.06 -3.23 22.88
N VAL A 86 9.62 -4.25 23.59
CA VAL A 86 10.34 -5.51 23.70
C VAL A 86 9.61 -6.55 22.85
N ALA A 87 10.30 -7.17 21.92
CA ALA A 87 9.80 -8.33 21.20
C ALA A 87 10.48 -9.60 21.71
N LEU A 88 9.68 -10.59 22.08
CA LEU A 88 10.15 -11.90 22.49
C LEU A 88 9.64 -12.95 21.49
N VAL A 89 10.56 -13.58 20.77
CA VAL A 89 10.24 -14.54 19.73
C VAL A 89 10.59 -15.97 20.16
N GLY A 90 9.78 -16.94 19.74
CA GLY A 90 10.10 -18.35 19.92
C GLY A 90 11.41 -18.70 19.20
N HIS A 91 12.38 -19.28 19.91
CA HIS A 91 13.67 -19.66 19.37
C HIS A 91 13.49 -20.66 18.21
N GLY A 92 14.12 -20.37 17.07
CA GLY A 92 14.03 -21.19 15.86
C GLY A 92 12.63 -21.25 15.22
N THR A 93 11.68 -20.43 15.65
CA THR A 93 10.34 -20.43 15.05
C THR A 93 10.31 -19.68 13.73
N LEU A 94 9.53 -20.21 12.78
CA LEU A 94 9.42 -19.70 11.42
C LEU A 94 8.09 -18.95 11.25
N SER A 95 8.16 -17.85 10.51
CA SER A 95 7.01 -17.02 10.16
C SER A 95 6.30 -17.52 8.89
N PRO A 96 5.04 -17.12 8.64
CA PRO A 96 4.36 -17.37 7.37
C PRO A 96 4.95 -16.58 6.19
N LEU A 97 5.90 -15.67 6.44
CA LEU A 97 6.57 -14.86 5.41
C LEU A 97 7.66 -15.68 4.72
N LYS A 98 7.24 -16.59 3.85
CA LYS A 98 8.12 -17.54 3.14
C LYS A 98 9.08 -18.30 4.07
N SER A 99 8.60 -18.66 5.26
CA SER A 99 9.38 -19.38 6.28
C SER A 99 10.61 -18.62 6.81
N ALA A 100 10.64 -17.28 6.71
CA ALA A 100 11.68 -16.48 7.36
C ALA A 100 11.61 -16.66 8.90
N PRO A 101 12.74 -16.76 9.61
CA PRO A 101 12.76 -16.83 11.07
C PRO A 101 12.07 -15.61 11.71
N TRP A 102 11.24 -15.84 12.72
CA TRP A 102 10.54 -14.74 13.42
C TRP A 102 11.51 -13.71 14.02
N GLN A 103 12.70 -14.14 14.44
CA GLN A 103 13.75 -13.24 14.93
C GLN A 103 14.17 -12.22 13.85
N GLU A 104 14.41 -12.66 12.63
CA GLU A 104 14.78 -11.79 11.51
C GLU A 104 13.64 -10.85 11.14
N VAL A 105 12.40 -11.36 11.10
CA VAL A 105 11.21 -10.54 10.82
C VAL A 105 11.03 -9.43 11.85
N MET A 106 11.22 -9.72 13.14
CA MET A 106 11.06 -8.73 14.21
C MET A 106 12.23 -7.74 14.27
N LEU A 107 13.46 -8.17 13.95
CA LEU A 107 14.61 -7.26 13.80
C LEU A 107 14.41 -6.31 12.62
N HIS A 108 13.91 -6.82 11.51
CA HIS A 108 13.54 -6.01 10.35
C HIS A 108 12.43 -5.02 10.70
N THR A 109 11.38 -5.48 11.38
CA THR A 109 10.29 -4.62 11.88
C THR A 109 10.82 -3.50 12.77
N ALA A 110 11.76 -3.80 13.67
CA ALA A 110 12.41 -2.81 14.53
C ALA A 110 13.11 -1.71 13.72
N LYS A 111 13.86 -2.08 12.68
CA LYS A 111 14.51 -1.13 11.76
C LYS A 111 13.46 -0.25 11.04
N ARG A 112 12.36 -0.85 10.58
CA ARG A 112 11.29 -0.17 9.83
C ARG A 112 10.39 0.73 10.68
N LEU A 113 10.31 0.51 12.00
CA LEU A 113 9.61 1.40 12.92
C LEU A 113 10.31 2.76 13.04
N LYS A 114 11.64 2.79 13.01
CA LYS A 114 12.43 4.04 13.04
C LYS A 114 12.20 4.95 11.83
N TRP A 115 11.71 4.38 10.72
CA TRP A 115 11.33 5.17 9.55
C TRP A 115 10.07 6.01 9.80
N VAL A 116 9.24 5.61 10.75
CA VAL A 116 8.05 6.35 11.18
C VAL A 116 8.43 7.38 12.24
N ASP A 117 9.20 6.98 13.24
CA ASP A 117 9.65 7.83 14.34
C ASP A 117 10.95 7.25 14.95
N GLU A 118 12.02 8.05 15.01
CA GLU A 118 13.30 7.62 15.62
C GLU A 118 13.16 7.28 17.10
N GLY A 119 12.16 7.84 17.79
CA GLY A 119 11.86 7.54 19.18
C GLY A 119 11.21 6.18 19.40
N TYR A 120 10.92 5.40 18.35
CA TYR A 120 10.43 4.02 18.49
C TYR A 120 11.62 3.07 18.63
N GLU A 121 11.84 2.60 19.86
CA GLU A 121 12.95 1.74 20.23
C GLU A 121 12.44 0.32 20.46
N MET A 122 12.74 -0.57 19.51
CA MET A 122 12.37 -1.98 19.60
C MET A 122 13.61 -2.87 19.74
N ILE A 123 13.62 -3.71 20.77
CA ILE A 123 14.67 -4.70 21.03
C ILE A 123 14.07 -6.10 20.93
N VAL A 124 14.78 -7.02 20.27
CA VAL A 124 14.31 -8.38 19.98
C VAL A 124 15.14 -9.39 20.77
N PHE A 125 14.45 -10.26 21.50
CA PHE A 125 15.00 -11.38 22.26
C PHE A 125 14.38 -12.70 21.78
N THR A 126 15.09 -13.81 22.00
CA THR A 126 14.52 -15.15 21.82
C THR A 126 14.10 -15.76 23.16
N ASP A 127 13.17 -16.70 23.14
CA ASP A 127 12.65 -17.39 24.33
C ASP A 127 13.53 -18.56 24.81
N ASP A 128 14.75 -18.69 24.31
CA ASP A 128 15.73 -19.68 24.80
C ASP A 128 16.33 -19.24 26.13
N LEU A 129 15.48 -19.28 27.16
CA LEU A 129 15.84 -18.89 28.53
C LEU A 129 16.85 -19.85 29.19
N THR A 130 17.13 -20.99 28.56
CA THR A 130 18.08 -22.01 29.06
C THR A 130 19.51 -21.78 28.57
N GLN A 131 19.69 -21.16 27.40
CA GLN A 131 21.01 -20.78 26.86
C GLN A 131 21.35 -19.31 27.01
N LEU A 132 20.39 -18.47 27.42
CA LEU A 132 20.69 -17.09 27.83
C LEU A 132 21.69 -17.13 29.00
N ASP A 133 22.91 -16.67 28.75
CA ASP A 133 23.84 -16.36 29.82
C ASP A 133 23.17 -15.44 30.87
N THR A 134 23.72 -15.44 32.09
CA THR A 134 23.15 -14.65 33.19
C THR A 134 23.00 -13.18 32.80
N GLU A 135 23.86 -12.69 31.91
CA GLU A 135 23.84 -11.32 31.40
C GLU A 135 22.64 -11.01 30.50
N ASN A 136 22.32 -11.84 29.50
CA ASN A 136 21.18 -11.61 28.61
C ASN A 136 19.84 -11.77 29.33
N CYS A 137 19.74 -12.68 30.31
CA CYS A 137 18.54 -12.80 31.14
C CYS A 137 18.35 -11.56 32.05
N VAL A 138 19.45 -11.04 32.61
CA VAL A 138 19.43 -9.76 33.36
C VAL A 138 19.06 -8.60 32.44
N ASN A 139 19.56 -8.60 31.20
CA ASN A 139 19.25 -7.56 30.22
C ASN A 139 17.78 -7.59 29.83
N LEU A 140 17.21 -8.76 29.50
CA LEU A 140 15.78 -8.89 29.19
C LEU A 140 14.90 -8.40 30.34
N LYS A 141 15.21 -8.76 31.60
CA LYS A 141 14.47 -8.26 32.77
C LYS A 141 14.54 -6.73 32.90
N ARG A 142 15.71 -6.15 32.65
CA ARG A 142 15.91 -4.68 32.65
C ARG A 142 15.04 -4.03 31.58
N GLU A 143 15.08 -4.52 30.35
CA GLU A 143 14.28 -3.98 29.25
C GLU A 143 12.78 -4.11 29.53
N LEU A 144 12.32 -5.28 30.01
CA LEU A 144 10.91 -5.49 30.38
C LEU A 144 10.44 -4.54 31.50
N SER A 145 11.31 -4.13 32.42
CA SER A 145 10.95 -3.23 33.53
C SER A 145 10.57 -1.81 33.08
N CYS A 146 11.00 -1.43 31.87
CA CYS A 146 10.77 -0.11 31.29
C CYS A 146 10.02 -0.16 29.94
N ALA A 147 9.53 -1.34 29.54
CA ALA A 147 8.82 -1.52 28.28
C ALA A 147 7.40 -0.93 28.31
N ASP A 148 7.04 -0.18 27.28
CA ASP A 148 5.68 0.28 27.05
C ASP A 148 4.83 -0.79 26.36
N ILE A 149 5.47 -1.59 25.48
CA ILE A 149 4.85 -2.69 24.73
C ILE A 149 5.72 -3.94 24.82
N LEU A 150 5.09 -5.08 25.11
CA LEU A 150 5.66 -6.42 24.93
C LEU A 150 4.94 -7.13 23.78
N VAL A 151 5.68 -7.46 22.73
CA VAL A 151 5.20 -8.26 21.60
C VAL A 151 5.76 -9.67 21.74
N ILE A 152 4.89 -10.68 21.81
CA ILE A 152 5.31 -12.08 21.95
C ILE A 152 4.88 -12.83 20.70
N VAL A 153 5.82 -13.50 20.03
CA VAL A 153 5.55 -14.21 18.78
C VAL A 153 6.11 -15.62 18.81
N GLY A 154 5.31 -16.63 18.49
CA GLY A 154 5.77 -18.02 18.37
C GLY A 154 6.23 -18.70 19.67
N VAL A 155 6.05 -18.09 20.84
CA VAL A 155 6.52 -18.65 22.12
C VAL A 155 5.58 -19.76 22.60
N LYS A 156 6.07 -21.00 22.61
CA LYS A 156 5.28 -22.19 22.98
C LYS A 156 5.89 -23.01 24.12
N ASN A 157 7.17 -22.80 24.44
CA ASN A 157 7.84 -23.50 25.53
C ASN A 157 7.21 -23.12 26.89
N GLN A 158 6.85 -24.11 27.70
CA GLN A 158 6.12 -23.87 28.96
C GLN A 158 6.98 -23.16 30.02
N GLU A 159 8.29 -23.40 30.06
CA GLU A 159 9.21 -22.70 30.97
C GLU A 159 9.27 -21.22 30.59
N SER A 160 9.39 -20.93 29.30
CA SER A 160 9.39 -19.56 28.78
C SER A 160 8.06 -18.85 29.05
N VAL A 161 6.93 -19.53 28.86
CA VAL A 161 5.60 -19.01 29.20
C VAL A 161 5.51 -18.63 30.68
N ASN A 162 5.92 -19.52 31.58
CA ASN A 162 5.87 -19.27 33.02
C ASN A 162 6.78 -18.10 33.43
N TRP A 163 7.97 -18.04 32.83
CA TRP A 163 8.92 -16.96 33.08
C TRP A 163 8.36 -15.61 32.62
N ILE A 164 7.78 -15.55 31.41
CA ILE A 164 7.18 -14.32 30.88
C ILE A 164 6.09 -13.82 31.82
N GLN A 165 5.14 -14.69 32.19
CA GLN A 165 4.05 -14.35 33.11
C GLN A 165 4.57 -13.78 34.45
N SER A 166 5.70 -14.30 34.93
CA SER A 166 6.33 -13.87 36.18
C SER A 166 7.08 -12.53 36.07
N ASN A 167 7.49 -12.12 34.87
CA ASN A 167 8.34 -10.94 34.65
C ASN A 167 7.68 -9.81 33.84
N SER A 168 6.48 -10.02 33.28
CA SER A 168 5.79 -9.03 32.43
C SER A 168 4.64 -8.28 33.11
N GLY A 169 4.38 -8.53 34.39
CA GLY A 169 3.17 -8.04 35.09
C GLY A 169 2.98 -6.51 35.06
N ASN A 170 4.07 -5.75 35.07
CA ASN A 170 4.06 -4.28 35.08
C ASN A 170 3.74 -3.65 33.71
N ILE A 171 3.86 -4.42 32.63
CA ILE A 171 3.66 -3.94 31.26
C ILE A 171 2.16 -3.78 31.00
N ARG A 172 1.76 -2.63 30.46
CA ARG A 172 0.35 -2.30 30.20
C ARG A 172 -0.15 -2.82 28.86
N ASN A 173 0.74 -2.98 27.89
CA ASN A 173 0.42 -3.41 26.54
C ASN A 173 1.24 -4.68 26.20
N ILE A 174 0.60 -5.84 26.25
CA ILE A 174 1.13 -7.15 25.91
C ILE A 174 0.27 -7.71 24.79
N ILE A 175 0.88 -8.05 23.67
CA ILE A 175 0.20 -8.68 22.54
C ILE A 175 0.93 -9.97 22.14
N CYS A 176 0.18 -11.05 22.00
CA CYS A 176 0.69 -12.39 21.74
C CYS A 176 0.16 -12.87 20.39
N PHE A 177 1.07 -13.31 19.53
CA PHE A 177 0.77 -13.87 18.22
C PHE A 177 1.38 -15.27 18.11
N GLU A 178 0.63 -16.23 17.56
CA GLU A 178 1.09 -17.61 17.29
C GLU A 178 1.77 -18.30 18.49
N SER A 179 1.43 -17.86 19.70
CA SER A 179 2.07 -18.27 20.96
C SER A 179 1.15 -19.16 21.78
N SER A 180 1.65 -19.67 22.92
CA SER A 180 0.88 -20.49 23.85
C SER A 180 -0.42 -19.78 24.29
N PRO A 181 -1.56 -20.50 24.36
CA PRO A 181 -2.83 -19.92 24.82
C PRO A 181 -2.81 -19.48 26.30
N ASN A 182 -1.78 -19.89 27.06
CA ASN A 182 -1.56 -19.44 28.43
C ASN A 182 -1.02 -18.01 28.50
N LEU A 183 -0.51 -17.47 27.40
CA LEU A 183 -0.13 -16.05 27.29
C LEU A 183 -1.36 -15.25 26.87
N VAL A 184 -1.73 -14.26 27.69
CA VAL A 184 -2.96 -13.49 27.52
C VAL A 184 -2.64 -12.08 27.09
N ASN A 185 -3.38 -11.58 26.10
CA ASN A 185 -3.27 -10.21 25.63
C ASN A 185 -3.72 -9.24 26.73
N LYS A 186 -3.01 -8.12 26.87
CA LYS A 186 -3.32 -7.06 27.82
C LYS A 186 -3.13 -5.73 27.10
N LEU A 187 -4.13 -4.88 27.00
CA LEU A 187 -4.01 -3.59 26.30
C LEU A 187 -4.59 -2.48 27.17
N GLY A 188 -3.87 -1.37 27.29
CA GLY A 188 -4.25 -0.29 28.20
C GLY A 188 -4.37 -0.73 29.66
N GLY A 189 -3.66 -1.80 30.05
CA GLY A 189 -3.74 -2.38 31.40
C GLY A 189 -4.86 -3.42 31.61
N SER A 190 -5.76 -3.61 30.64
CA SER A 190 -6.89 -4.55 30.74
C SER A 190 -6.62 -5.82 29.95
N TYR A 191 -6.92 -6.99 30.54
CA TYR A 191 -6.80 -8.27 29.83
C TYR A 191 -7.87 -8.40 28.75
N VAL A 192 -7.46 -8.89 27.59
CA VAL A 192 -8.32 -9.13 26.43
C VAL A 192 -8.41 -10.64 26.21
N GLU A 193 -9.61 -11.19 26.31
CA GLU A 193 -9.83 -12.59 25.97
C GLU A 193 -9.68 -12.80 24.45
N SER A 194 -8.83 -13.74 24.07
CA SER A 194 -8.80 -14.30 22.71
C SER A 194 -10.13 -15.03 22.49
N GLN A 195 -10.79 -14.79 21.35
CA GLN A 195 -12.07 -15.42 21.03
C GLN A 195 -11.91 -16.95 20.92
N ASN A 196 -12.03 -17.68 22.04
CA ASN A 196 -12.58 -19.04 22.09
C ASN A 196 -12.81 -19.56 23.53
N LYS A 197 -14.08 -19.95 23.76
CA LYS A 197 -14.63 -20.82 24.83
C LYS A 197 -14.79 -20.24 26.26
N GLY A 198 -15.97 -19.65 26.47
CA GLY A 198 -16.99 -20.24 27.36
C GLY A 198 -16.60 -20.61 28.80
N ARG A 199 -15.96 -19.72 29.54
CA ARG A 199 -15.92 -19.81 31.01
C ARG A 199 -16.71 -18.66 31.64
N PRO A 200 -17.70 -18.94 32.51
CA PRO A 200 -18.16 -17.93 33.46
C PRO A 200 -17.11 -17.83 34.57
N PHE A 201 -16.82 -16.63 35.11
CA PHE A 201 -16.68 -16.36 36.55
C PHE A 201 -16.13 -14.94 36.82
N TRP A 202 -16.93 -14.15 37.54
CA TRP A 202 -16.64 -13.11 38.52
C TRP A 202 -15.28 -12.37 38.46
N GLY A 203 -15.32 -11.12 37.99
CA GLY A 203 -14.24 -10.14 38.22
C GLY A 203 -13.83 -9.26 37.04
N GLN A 204 -14.53 -9.28 35.90
CA GLN A 204 -14.08 -8.50 34.73
C GLN A 204 -14.19 -6.99 34.93
N THR A 205 -13.03 -6.33 34.85
CA THR A 205 -12.90 -4.94 34.46
C THR A 205 -13.55 -4.78 33.09
N LYS A 206 -14.53 -3.88 32.96
CA LYS A 206 -15.26 -3.66 31.71
C LYS A 206 -14.29 -3.21 30.60
N ILE A 207 -13.99 -4.08 29.65
CA ILE A 207 -13.16 -3.76 28.47
C ILE A 207 -13.88 -2.64 27.70
N SER A 208 -13.16 -1.57 27.33
CA SER A 208 -13.74 -0.47 26.56
C SER A 208 -14.01 -0.91 25.12
N ASN A 209 -15.04 -0.33 24.48
CA ASN A 209 -15.33 -0.60 23.07
C ASN A 209 -14.13 -0.26 22.16
N GLU A 210 -13.35 0.74 22.53
CA GLU A 210 -12.13 1.16 21.84
C GLU A 210 -11.05 0.08 21.87
N THR A 211 -10.81 -0.55 23.03
CA THR A 211 -9.86 -1.68 23.13
C THR A 211 -10.31 -2.85 22.27
N VAL A 212 -11.61 -3.14 22.20
CA VAL A 212 -12.15 -4.20 21.34
C VAL A 212 -11.90 -3.90 19.86
N GLU A 213 -12.09 -2.65 19.43
CA GLU A 213 -11.85 -2.22 18.05
C GLU A 213 -10.35 -2.29 17.67
N VAL A 214 -9.46 -1.90 18.59
CA VAL A 214 -8.02 -2.02 18.41
C VAL A 214 -7.61 -3.50 18.24
N VAL A 215 -8.10 -4.38 19.11
CA VAL A 215 -7.80 -5.82 19.03
C VAL A 215 -8.27 -6.40 17.70
N LYS A 216 -9.50 -6.07 17.29
CA LYS A 216 -10.03 -6.50 16.00
C LYS A 216 -9.14 -6.04 14.85
N THR A 217 -8.76 -4.76 14.84
CA THR A 217 -7.90 -4.17 13.80
C THR A 217 -6.53 -4.84 13.74
N VAL A 218 -5.92 -5.09 14.90
CA VAL A 218 -4.62 -5.77 15.02
C VAL A 218 -4.72 -7.23 14.57
N SER A 219 -5.76 -7.95 14.97
CA SER A 219 -6.01 -9.33 14.52
C SER A 219 -6.22 -9.41 13.02
N GLU A 220 -7.08 -8.58 12.44
CA GLU A 220 -7.32 -8.55 10.99
C GLU A 220 -6.06 -8.22 10.19
N ALA A 221 -5.20 -7.34 10.72
CA ALA A 221 -3.92 -7.03 10.09
C ALA A 221 -2.93 -8.20 10.19
N TRP A 222 -2.82 -8.83 11.36
CA TRP A 222 -1.92 -9.97 11.56
C TRP A 222 -2.22 -11.14 10.60
N GLU A 223 -3.50 -11.43 10.37
CA GLU A 223 -3.94 -12.51 9.47
C GLU A 223 -3.64 -12.26 7.98
N ARG A 224 -3.21 -11.04 7.60
CA ARG A 224 -2.77 -10.75 6.22
C ARG A 224 -1.33 -11.18 5.93
N HIS A 225 -0.59 -11.63 6.94
CA HIS A 225 0.73 -12.25 6.81
C HIS A 225 1.73 -11.48 5.92
N ASN A 226 1.87 -10.18 6.16
CA ASN A 226 2.86 -9.32 5.50
C ASN A 226 3.59 -8.42 6.52
N SER A 227 4.79 -7.98 6.18
CA SER A 227 5.65 -7.22 7.08
C SER A 227 5.12 -5.82 7.39
N ASP A 228 4.43 -5.18 6.45
CA ASP A 228 3.82 -3.87 6.66
C ASP A 228 2.71 -3.94 7.70
N ASP A 229 1.92 -5.01 7.70
CA ASP A 229 0.87 -5.22 8.69
C ASP A 229 1.41 -5.58 10.08
N ILE A 230 2.52 -6.31 10.18
CA ILE A 230 3.20 -6.53 11.47
C ILE A 230 3.61 -5.19 12.09
N ARG A 231 4.24 -4.31 11.30
CA ARG A 231 4.58 -2.95 11.74
C ARG A 231 3.33 -2.15 12.09
N PHE A 232 2.28 -2.23 11.26
CA PHE A 232 1.02 -1.54 11.49
C PHE A 232 0.36 -1.96 12.81
N CYS A 233 0.34 -3.24 13.16
CA CYS A 233 -0.16 -3.74 14.44
C CYS A 233 0.47 -3.00 15.63
N ILE A 234 1.79 -2.81 15.60
CA ILE A 234 2.52 -2.09 16.64
C ILE A 234 2.13 -0.61 16.65
N LEU A 235 2.08 0.04 15.48
CA LEU A 235 1.72 1.46 15.35
C LEU A 235 0.29 1.74 15.87
N VAL A 236 -0.66 0.82 15.66
CA VAL A 236 -2.03 0.95 16.18
C VAL A 236 -2.04 0.92 17.70
N ILE A 237 -1.26 0.02 18.31
CA ILE A 237 -1.14 -0.07 19.77
C ILE A 237 -0.51 1.21 20.34
N ILE A 238 0.55 1.72 19.71
CA ILE A 238 1.17 3.01 20.09
C ILE A 238 0.13 4.12 20.04
N ASN A 239 -0.59 4.23 18.91
CA ASN A 239 -1.59 5.27 18.69
C ASN A 239 -2.73 5.24 19.71
N ALA A 240 -3.19 4.04 20.08
CA ALA A 240 -4.31 3.87 20.98
C ALA A 240 -3.96 4.07 22.46
N PHE A 241 -2.76 3.64 22.89
CA PHE A 241 -2.46 3.51 24.33
C PHE A 241 -1.25 4.30 24.82
N ILE A 242 -0.46 4.89 23.92
CA ILE A 242 0.79 5.57 24.29
C ILE A 242 0.75 7.02 23.81
N ARG A 243 0.75 7.24 22.48
CA ARG A 243 0.71 8.58 21.89
C ARG A 243 0.24 8.55 20.43
N PRO A 244 -0.35 9.65 19.92
CA PRO A 244 -0.80 9.72 18.52
C PRO A 244 0.31 9.44 17.52
N VAL A 245 0.00 8.63 16.50
CA VAL A 245 0.92 8.29 15.40
C VAL A 245 0.52 9.08 14.15
N SER A 246 1.43 9.88 13.61
CA SER A 246 1.16 10.82 12.50
C SER A 246 0.60 10.14 11.26
N ILE A 247 1.19 9.02 10.83
CA ILE A 247 0.74 8.26 9.65
C ILE A 247 -0.64 7.61 9.84
N LEU A 248 -1.11 7.47 11.08
CA LEU A 248 -2.42 6.89 11.40
C LEU A 248 -3.53 7.93 11.58
N LYS A 249 -3.21 9.23 11.53
CA LYS A 249 -4.19 10.32 11.65
C LYS A 249 -5.33 10.24 10.62
N ASN A 250 -5.05 9.62 9.47
CA ASN A 250 -5.96 9.50 8.34
C ASN A 250 -6.87 8.26 8.39
N LEU A 251 -6.85 7.49 9.48
CA LEU A 251 -7.57 6.20 9.61
C LEU A 251 -9.10 6.27 9.58
N ARG A 252 -9.72 7.45 9.45
CA ARG A 252 -11.07 7.73 8.92
C ARG A 252 -11.48 9.15 9.34
N SER A 253 -12.11 9.89 8.44
CA SER A 253 -12.62 11.24 8.74
C SER A 253 -13.95 11.20 9.49
N LYS A 254 -14.13 12.24 10.31
CA LYS A 254 -15.09 12.35 11.40
C LYS A 254 -16.41 13.01 10.96
N GLY A 255 -17.53 12.41 11.37
CA GLY A 255 -18.75 13.13 11.77
C GLY A 255 -19.58 13.84 10.69
N PHE A 256 -20.58 14.59 11.16
CA PHE A 256 -21.58 15.31 10.34
C PHE A 256 -20.98 16.38 9.40
N SER A 257 -19.79 16.91 9.71
CA SER A 257 -19.11 17.94 8.90
C SER A 257 -18.66 17.41 7.54
N THR A 258 -18.12 16.19 7.48
CA THR A 258 -17.74 15.52 6.23
C THR A 258 -18.95 15.32 5.31
N LEU A 259 -20.06 14.81 5.86
CA LEU A 259 -21.29 14.59 5.09
C LEU A 259 -21.86 15.91 4.55
N SER A 260 -21.85 16.97 5.36
CA SER A 260 -22.27 18.31 4.95
C SER A 260 -21.43 18.85 3.79
N CYS A 261 -20.10 18.70 3.85
CA CYS A 261 -19.21 19.08 2.75
C CYS A 261 -19.53 18.33 1.46
N MET A 262 -19.69 17.01 1.55
CA MET A 262 -19.96 16.15 0.41
C MET A 262 -21.29 16.52 -0.26
N VAL A 263 -22.38 16.63 0.51
CA VAL A 263 -23.70 16.97 -0.02
C VAL A 263 -23.72 18.36 -0.63
N LYS A 264 -23.07 19.35 0.02
CA LYS A 264 -23.06 20.74 -0.44
C LYS A 264 -22.28 20.94 -1.75
N ASN A 265 -21.11 20.30 -1.87
CA ASN A 265 -20.18 20.57 -2.98
C ASN A 265 -20.23 19.51 -4.09
N CYS A 266 -20.61 18.28 -3.77
CA CYS A 266 -20.48 17.11 -4.66
C CYS A 266 -21.81 16.35 -4.85
N GLY A 267 -22.95 16.96 -4.53
CA GLY A 267 -24.26 16.30 -4.54
C GLY A 267 -24.61 15.63 -5.86
N SER A 268 -24.27 16.24 -7.00
CA SER A 268 -24.53 15.63 -8.32
C SER A 268 -23.63 14.43 -8.60
N GLN A 269 -22.35 14.48 -8.26
CA GLN A 269 -21.44 13.35 -8.40
C GLN A 269 -21.82 12.20 -7.47
N ILE A 270 -22.27 12.51 -6.25
CA ILE A 270 -22.81 11.51 -5.31
C ILE A 270 -24.03 10.83 -5.92
N LEU A 271 -25.01 11.59 -6.40
CA LEU A 271 -26.22 11.02 -7.01
C LEU A 271 -25.88 10.15 -8.21
N ASN A 272 -25.01 10.62 -9.11
CA ASN A 272 -24.58 9.86 -10.28
C ASN A 272 -23.87 8.56 -9.89
N CYS A 273 -23.00 8.59 -8.88
CA CYS A 273 -22.36 7.39 -8.35
C CYS A 273 -23.38 6.41 -7.74
N LEU A 274 -24.37 6.90 -7.00
CA LEU A 274 -25.42 6.05 -6.42
C LEU A 274 -26.36 5.44 -7.47
N LEU A 275 -26.49 6.05 -8.65
CA LEU A 275 -27.25 5.50 -9.77
C LEU A 275 -26.43 4.52 -10.61
N ASP A 276 -25.10 4.63 -10.60
CA ASP A 276 -24.18 3.71 -11.27
C ASP A 276 -23.97 2.43 -10.44
N PRO A 277 -24.21 1.23 -11.01
CA PRO A 277 -24.08 -0.02 -10.26
C PRO A 277 -22.64 -0.31 -9.83
N ASP A 278 -21.65 0.00 -10.66
CA ASP A 278 -20.25 -0.29 -10.34
C ASP A 278 -19.72 0.69 -9.30
N CYS A 279 -20.04 1.98 -9.40
CA CYS A 279 -19.68 2.96 -8.38
C CYS A 279 -20.30 2.62 -7.01
N ARG A 280 -21.57 2.18 -6.96
CA ARG A 280 -22.17 1.69 -5.71
C ARG A 280 -21.43 0.49 -5.12
N LYS A 281 -21.08 -0.50 -5.95
CA LYS A 281 -20.30 -1.67 -5.50
C LYS A 281 -18.93 -1.26 -4.99
N ALA A 282 -18.27 -0.32 -5.67
CA ALA A 282 -17.01 0.25 -5.22
C ALA A 282 -17.12 0.86 -3.82
N LEU A 283 -18.11 1.73 -3.59
CA LEU A 283 -18.34 2.36 -2.29
C LEU A 283 -18.67 1.33 -1.20
N GLN A 284 -19.51 0.35 -1.50
CA GLN A 284 -19.85 -0.73 -0.56
C GLN A 284 -18.62 -1.58 -0.21
N CYS A 285 -17.81 -1.91 -1.20
CA CYS A 285 -16.56 -2.67 -1.03
C CYS A 285 -15.56 -1.89 -0.16
N LEU A 286 -15.31 -0.61 -0.49
CA LEU A 286 -14.39 0.26 0.25
C LEU A 286 -14.82 0.45 1.72
N ASN A 287 -16.12 0.56 1.99
CA ASN A 287 -16.62 0.66 3.36
C ASN A 287 -16.34 -0.59 4.21
N ASN A 288 -16.18 -1.74 3.58
CA ASN A 288 -15.84 -3.00 4.23
C ASN A 288 -14.33 -3.22 4.37
N CYS A 289 -13.51 -2.44 3.66
CA CYS A 289 -12.06 -2.48 3.83
C CYS A 289 -11.63 -1.76 5.11
N SER A 290 -10.57 -2.27 5.74
CA SER A 290 -9.82 -1.48 6.70
C SER A 290 -9.19 -0.27 5.97
N PRO A 291 -9.20 0.94 6.55
CA PRO A 291 -8.68 2.15 5.89
C PRO A 291 -7.19 2.10 5.50
N VAL A 292 -6.42 1.23 6.16
CA VAL A 292 -4.99 0.98 5.84
C VAL A 292 -4.76 -0.25 4.99
N ASP A 293 -5.78 -1.05 4.72
CA ASP A 293 -5.65 -2.23 3.86
C ASP A 293 -5.60 -1.78 2.39
N GLN A 294 -4.41 -1.40 1.95
CA GLN A 294 -4.17 -0.89 0.60
C GLN A 294 -4.58 -1.93 -0.47
N VAL A 295 -4.37 -3.21 -0.19
CA VAL A 295 -4.73 -4.31 -1.10
C VAL A 295 -6.24 -4.36 -1.29
N CYS A 296 -7.01 -4.35 -0.19
CA CYS A 296 -8.47 -4.34 -0.24
C CYS A 296 -8.99 -3.09 -0.96
N ASN A 297 -8.51 -1.91 -0.57
CA ASN A 297 -8.97 -0.64 -1.14
C ASN A 297 -8.69 -0.58 -2.65
N TYR A 298 -7.45 -0.87 -3.05
CA TYR A 298 -7.06 -0.83 -4.45
C TYR A 298 -7.81 -1.88 -5.27
N ARG A 299 -7.99 -3.09 -4.74
CA ARG A 299 -8.74 -4.15 -5.42
C ARG A 299 -10.22 -3.80 -5.61
N CYS A 300 -10.86 -3.15 -4.64
CA CYS A 300 -12.21 -2.62 -4.79
C CYS A 300 -12.29 -1.61 -5.95
N ILE A 301 -11.38 -0.63 -5.96
CA ILE A 301 -11.35 0.42 -7.00
C ILE A 301 -11.10 -0.22 -8.38
N ALA A 302 -10.07 -1.04 -8.51
CA ALA A 302 -9.69 -1.65 -9.79
C ALA A 302 -10.73 -2.67 -10.31
N SER A 303 -11.54 -3.27 -9.44
CA SER A 303 -12.65 -4.16 -9.84
C SER A 303 -13.84 -3.40 -10.42
N TYR A 304 -14.10 -2.19 -9.91
CA TYR A 304 -15.32 -1.42 -10.17
C TYR A 304 -15.08 -0.03 -10.78
N GLU A 305 -13.87 0.21 -11.28
CA GLU A 305 -13.47 1.48 -11.88
C GLU A 305 -14.45 1.90 -13.00
N SER A 306 -15.02 3.08 -12.82
CA SER A 306 -15.98 3.70 -13.74
C SER A 306 -15.79 5.22 -13.78
N PRO A 307 -16.21 5.90 -14.87
CA PRO A 307 -16.11 7.37 -14.95
C PRO A 307 -16.88 8.11 -13.84
N THR A 308 -17.97 7.52 -13.33
CA THR A 308 -18.75 8.09 -12.22
C THR A 308 -18.01 7.96 -10.89
N LEU A 309 -17.31 6.84 -10.65
CA LEU A 309 -16.43 6.67 -9.48
C LEU A 309 -15.26 7.66 -9.51
N GLU A 310 -14.64 7.84 -10.67
CA GLU A 310 -13.59 8.83 -10.87
C GLU A 310 -14.10 10.24 -10.57
N ALA A 311 -15.24 10.63 -11.14
CA ALA A 311 -15.83 11.95 -10.92
C ALA A 311 -16.24 12.20 -9.46
N PHE A 312 -16.78 11.17 -8.79
CA PHE A 312 -17.09 11.20 -7.37
C PHE A 312 -15.83 11.44 -6.53
N SER A 313 -14.80 10.61 -6.72
CA SER A 313 -13.55 10.68 -5.95
C SER A 313 -12.82 11.99 -6.20
N LEU A 314 -12.78 12.46 -7.46
CA LEU A 314 -12.22 13.76 -7.83
C LEU A 314 -12.92 14.92 -7.12
N CYS A 315 -14.25 14.88 -6.99
CA CYS A 315 -14.97 15.93 -6.29
C CYS A 315 -14.69 15.90 -4.78
N VAL A 316 -14.93 14.74 -4.16
CA VAL A 316 -14.93 14.57 -2.70
C VAL A 316 -13.53 14.70 -2.12
N LEU A 317 -12.55 14.02 -2.72
CA LEU A 317 -11.17 13.95 -2.22
C LEU A 317 -10.33 15.08 -2.79
N GLN A 318 -10.28 15.20 -4.12
CA GLN A 318 -9.28 16.04 -4.77
C GLN A 318 -9.64 17.53 -4.84
N LYS A 319 -10.89 17.87 -5.15
CA LYS A 319 -11.31 19.27 -5.33
C LYS A 319 -11.72 19.93 -4.00
N HIS A 320 -12.45 19.21 -3.16
CA HIS A 320 -13.00 19.76 -1.93
C HIS A 320 -12.38 19.19 -0.65
N ASN A 321 -11.61 18.10 -0.75
CA ASN A 321 -11.01 17.38 0.38
C ASN A 321 -11.96 17.29 1.58
N CYS A 322 -13.18 16.81 1.35
CA CYS A 322 -14.23 16.77 2.38
C CYS A 322 -13.89 15.84 3.56
N LEU A 323 -12.89 14.98 3.39
CA LEU A 323 -12.36 14.11 4.45
C LEU A 323 -11.23 14.78 5.26
N GLY A 324 -10.69 15.91 4.78
CA GLY A 324 -9.60 16.63 5.45
C GLY A 324 -8.31 15.81 5.53
N LEU A 325 -8.08 14.90 4.58
CA LEU A 325 -6.93 14.00 4.60
C LEU A 325 -5.71 14.69 3.98
N ASP A 326 -4.54 14.38 4.53
CA ASP A 326 -3.26 14.80 4.01
C ASP A 326 -2.20 13.74 4.32
N ALA A 327 -1.58 13.19 3.29
CA ALA A 327 -0.45 12.28 3.39
C ALA A 327 0.74 12.77 2.57
N LYS A 328 1.93 12.64 3.13
CA LYS A 328 3.18 13.06 2.48
C LYS A 328 3.91 11.84 1.94
N ILE A 329 4.67 12.05 0.89
CA ILE A 329 5.64 11.04 0.42
C ILE A 329 6.67 10.86 1.54
N SER A 330 6.89 9.61 1.97
CA SER A 330 7.93 9.31 2.95
C SER A 330 9.30 9.58 2.36
N GLU A 331 10.17 10.26 3.12
CA GLU A 331 11.59 10.43 2.78
C GLU A 331 12.44 9.25 3.29
N ARG A 332 11.82 8.31 4.01
CA ARG A 332 12.48 7.16 4.64
C ARG A 332 11.91 5.83 4.13
N PRO A 333 12.77 4.82 3.88
CA PRO A 333 14.23 4.89 3.95
C PRO A 333 14.79 5.74 2.81
N TYR A 334 15.95 6.38 3.04
CA TYR A 334 16.70 6.98 1.94
C TYR A 334 17.36 5.87 1.14
N VAL A 335 17.01 5.76 -0.15
CA VAL A 335 17.56 4.75 -1.05
C VAL A 335 18.51 5.43 -2.03
N PRO A 336 19.81 5.09 -2.02
CA PRO A 336 20.77 5.70 -2.93
C PRO A 336 20.54 5.20 -4.37
N PRO A 337 20.55 6.08 -5.38
CA PRO A 337 20.51 5.65 -6.79
C PRO A 337 21.80 4.95 -7.20
N MET A 338 21.73 4.10 -8.22
CA MET A 338 22.92 3.57 -8.87
C MET A 338 23.77 4.73 -9.44
N SER A 339 25.09 4.66 -9.27
CA SER A 339 26.01 5.71 -9.70
C SER A 339 26.67 5.46 -11.05
N LYS A 340 26.77 4.19 -11.48
CA LYS A 340 27.47 3.80 -12.70
C LYS A 340 26.67 2.81 -13.53
N PHE A 341 26.83 2.89 -14.85
CA PHE A 341 26.29 1.93 -15.80
C PHE A 341 27.32 1.71 -16.92
N ARG A 342 27.66 0.45 -17.22
CA ARG A 342 28.71 0.09 -18.21
C ARG A 342 30.06 0.72 -17.94
N GLY A 343 30.43 0.79 -16.66
CA GLY A 343 31.71 1.35 -16.19
C GLY A 343 31.77 2.88 -16.10
N GLU A 344 30.82 3.59 -16.72
CA GLU A 344 30.77 5.05 -16.77
C GLU A 344 29.83 5.63 -15.70
N GLU A 345 30.06 6.89 -15.31
CA GLU A 345 29.15 7.62 -14.41
C GLU A 345 27.77 7.78 -15.05
N LEU A 346 26.72 7.51 -14.27
CA LEU A 346 25.35 7.59 -14.75
C LEU A 346 25.00 9.05 -15.07
N CYS A 347 24.50 9.30 -16.28
CA CYS A 347 23.90 10.57 -16.67
C CYS A 347 22.37 10.42 -16.83
N HIS A 348 21.64 11.53 -16.91
CA HIS A 348 20.18 11.49 -16.97
C HIS A 348 19.64 10.79 -18.21
N GLU A 349 20.32 10.93 -19.35
CA GLU A 349 19.95 10.30 -20.61
C GLU A 349 20.08 8.76 -20.51
N VAL A 350 21.18 8.28 -19.92
CA VAL A 350 21.39 6.84 -19.68
C VAL A 350 20.42 6.31 -18.63
N ALA A 351 20.15 7.05 -17.55
CA ALA A 351 19.17 6.65 -16.54
C ALA A 351 17.75 6.48 -17.14
N GLU A 352 17.33 7.39 -18.00
CA GLU A 352 16.08 7.25 -18.75
C GLU A 352 16.13 6.05 -19.70
N ASP A 353 17.25 5.79 -20.38
CA ASP A 353 17.40 4.63 -21.27
C ASP A 353 17.37 3.29 -20.50
N VAL A 354 17.88 3.23 -19.27
CA VAL A 354 17.71 2.07 -18.38
C VAL A 354 16.24 1.81 -18.10
N PHE A 355 15.44 2.86 -17.86
CA PHE A 355 13.99 2.71 -17.76
C PHE A 355 13.34 2.29 -19.07
N VAL A 356 13.71 2.88 -20.22
CA VAL A 356 13.21 2.44 -21.55
C VAL A 356 13.49 0.96 -21.76
N GLY A 357 14.61 0.46 -21.26
CA GLY A 357 14.90 -0.97 -21.17
C GLY A 357 14.88 -1.63 -22.55
N TRP A 358 13.99 -2.60 -22.72
CA TRP A 358 13.90 -3.42 -23.93
C TRP A 358 12.92 -2.90 -24.99
N LEU A 359 12.20 -1.81 -24.71
CA LEU A 359 11.19 -1.27 -25.62
C LEU A 359 11.82 -0.88 -26.96
N GLY A 360 11.29 -1.41 -28.06
CA GLY A 360 11.84 -1.25 -29.41
C GLY A 360 12.61 -2.47 -29.93
N GLY A 361 13.13 -3.30 -29.02
CA GLY A 361 13.47 -4.70 -29.30
C GLY A 361 12.32 -5.65 -28.94
N LEU A 362 11.58 -5.30 -27.89
CA LEU A 362 10.31 -5.90 -27.45
C LEU A 362 9.19 -4.86 -27.49
N ASP A 363 7.95 -5.31 -27.30
CA ASP A 363 6.76 -4.44 -27.20
C ASP A 363 6.62 -3.75 -25.83
N TRP A 364 7.53 -4.00 -24.90
CA TRP A 364 7.54 -3.43 -23.56
C TRP A 364 8.96 -3.08 -23.09
N SER A 365 9.07 -2.20 -22.09
CA SER A 365 10.36 -1.89 -21.46
C SER A 365 10.81 -3.02 -20.55
N TRP A 366 9.89 -3.46 -19.69
CA TRP A 366 10.15 -4.39 -18.60
C TRP A 366 8.88 -5.18 -18.24
N ARG A 367 9.05 -6.44 -17.83
CA ARG A 367 8.02 -7.22 -17.12
C ARG A 367 8.33 -7.25 -15.64
N VAL A 368 7.32 -7.10 -14.81
CA VAL A 368 7.49 -7.21 -13.36
C VAL A 368 7.63 -8.68 -12.99
N VAL A 369 8.71 -8.98 -12.26
CA VAL A 369 9.05 -10.30 -11.72
C VAL A 369 8.44 -10.45 -10.33
N ALA A 370 8.64 -9.44 -9.50
CA ALA A 370 8.14 -9.38 -8.14
C ALA A 370 8.14 -7.93 -7.64
N GLY A 371 7.37 -7.63 -6.60
CA GLY A 371 7.56 -6.38 -5.86
C GLY A 371 7.10 -6.46 -4.43
N GLN A 372 7.43 -5.42 -3.66
CA GLN A 372 7.25 -5.43 -2.20
C GLN A 372 5.82 -5.09 -1.78
N ASN A 373 5.11 -4.24 -2.51
CA ASN A 373 3.77 -3.84 -2.14
C ASN A 373 2.74 -4.61 -2.96
N PRO A 374 2.03 -5.60 -2.37
CA PRO A 374 1.12 -6.46 -3.12
C PRO A 374 -0.09 -5.69 -3.69
N ALA A 375 -0.41 -4.49 -3.20
CA ALA A 375 -1.49 -3.68 -3.75
C ALA A 375 -1.17 -3.15 -5.16
N TYR A 376 0.12 -2.92 -5.46
CA TYR A 376 0.58 -2.24 -6.68
C TYR A 376 1.55 -3.08 -7.52
N ASP A 377 2.12 -4.14 -6.93
CA ASP A 377 3.20 -4.93 -7.56
C ASP A 377 2.85 -6.40 -7.78
N GLN A 378 1.68 -6.85 -7.32
CA GLN A 378 1.26 -8.25 -7.43
C GLN A 378 -0.02 -8.38 -8.27
N PHE A 379 0.17 -8.43 -9.58
CA PHE A 379 -0.90 -8.67 -10.55
C PHE A 379 -0.64 -9.97 -11.34
N PRO A 380 -1.67 -10.67 -11.86
CA PRO A 380 -1.47 -11.84 -12.73
C PRO A 380 -0.49 -11.59 -13.89
N CYS A 381 -0.58 -10.40 -14.48
CA CYS A 381 0.32 -9.94 -15.55
C CYS A 381 0.61 -8.47 -15.36
N GLN A 382 1.87 -8.06 -15.53
CA GLN A 382 2.27 -6.67 -15.35
C GLN A 382 3.47 -6.31 -16.24
N TYR A 383 3.24 -5.32 -17.09
CA TYR A 383 4.21 -4.72 -18.00
C TYR A 383 4.44 -3.27 -17.61
N GLN A 384 5.65 -2.80 -17.88
CA GLN A 384 6.03 -1.41 -17.75
C GLN A 384 6.46 -0.87 -19.11
N LEU A 385 5.93 0.31 -19.46
CA LEU A 385 6.31 1.04 -20.65
C LEU A 385 6.94 2.37 -20.25
N PHE A 386 8.18 2.62 -20.66
CA PHE A 386 8.86 3.88 -20.49
C PHE A 386 9.28 4.42 -21.86
N TYR A 387 8.90 5.66 -22.16
CA TYR A 387 9.19 6.24 -23.47
C TYR A 387 9.22 7.77 -23.43
N ARG A 388 9.93 8.37 -24.39
CA ARG A 388 9.96 9.81 -24.58
C ARG A 388 8.83 10.23 -25.51
N GLY A 389 8.05 11.22 -25.09
CA GLY A 389 6.99 11.77 -25.94
C GLY A 389 7.52 12.74 -26.99
N LYS A 390 6.63 13.22 -27.86
CA LYS A 390 6.97 14.17 -28.94
C LYS A 390 7.56 15.50 -28.45
N ALA A 391 7.11 15.98 -27.30
CA ALA A 391 7.59 17.24 -26.75
C ALA A 391 8.98 17.06 -26.13
N LYS A 392 9.88 18.03 -26.40
CA LYS A 392 11.23 18.04 -25.84
C LYS A 392 11.18 17.92 -24.31
N GLY A 393 11.93 16.97 -23.77
CA GLY A 393 11.99 16.71 -22.33
C GLY A 393 10.74 16.05 -21.74
N SER A 394 9.83 15.52 -22.58
CA SER A 394 8.71 14.71 -22.09
C SER A 394 9.12 13.24 -21.97
N PHE A 395 8.91 12.67 -20.78
CA PHE A 395 9.12 11.27 -20.47
C PHE A 395 7.87 10.72 -19.78
N TRP A 396 7.46 9.53 -20.18
CA TRP A 396 6.21 8.91 -19.77
C TRP A 396 6.46 7.51 -19.24
N TYR A 397 5.70 7.16 -18.21
CA TYR A 397 5.62 5.81 -17.68
C TYR A 397 4.17 5.33 -17.76
N GLU A 398 3.95 4.15 -18.32
CA GLU A 398 2.65 3.51 -18.36
C GLU A 398 2.72 2.07 -17.86
N PRO A 399 2.31 1.79 -16.60
CA PRO A 399 2.10 0.43 -16.17
C PRO A 399 0.84 -0.12 -16.85
N VAL A 400 0.95 -1.33 -17.38
CA VAL A 400 -0.13 -2.11 -17.98
C VAL A 400 -0.24 -3.42 -17.23
N PHE A 401 -1.34 -3.61 -16.50
CA PHE A 401 -1.49 -4.73 -15.58
C PHE A 401 -2.88 -5.34 -15.65
N GLN A 402 -2.96 -6.64 -15.41
CA GLN A 402 -4.21 -7.37 -15.39
C GLN A 402 -4.74 -7.42 -13.96
N VAL A 403 -6.05 -7.25 -13.79
CA VAL A 403 -6.70 -7.35 -12.48
C VAL A 403 -7.72 -8.48 -12.53
N LYS A 404 -7.66 -9.37 -11.53
CA LYS A 404 -8.74 -10.31 -11.26
C LYS A 404 -9.78 -9.60 -10.39
N THR A 405 -10.89 -9.19 -10.99
CA THR A 405 -11.97 -8.49 -10.29
C THR A 405 -12.54 -9.35 -9.16
N LEU A 406 -13.28 -8.74 -8.24
CA LEU A 406 -13.98 -9.46 -7.17
C LEU A 406 -15.02 -10.46 -7.71
N GLU A 407 -15.52 -10.26 -8.93
CA GLU A 407 -16.38 -11.20 -9.68
C GLU A 407 -15.59 -12.27 -10.45
N GLY A 408 -14.25 -12.29 -10.32
CA GLY A 408 -13.38 -13.28 -10.97
C GLY A 408 -13.10 -13.01 -12.45
N LYS A 409 -13.48 -11.86 -13.00
CA LYS A 409 -13.14 -11.49 -14.39
C LYS A 409 -11.70 -10.98 -14.47
N MET A 410 -11.01 -11.28 -15.57
CA MET A 410 -9.71 -10.67 -15.87
C MET A 410 -9.91 -9.41 -16.71
N VAL A 411 -9.40 -8.27 -16.26
CA VAL A 411 -9.47 -6.99 -16.96
C VAL A 411 -8.11 -6.33 -17.05
N TRP A 412 -7.76 -5.75 -18.21
CA TRP A 412 -6.55 -4.95 -18.35
C TRP A 412 -6.77 -3.53 -17.84
N ARG A 413 -5.83 -3.04 -17.05
CA ARG A 413 -5.75 -1.68 -16.57
C ARG A 413 -4.46 -1.05 -17.06
N ARG A 414 -4.53 0.26 -17.30
CA ARG A 414 -3.41 1.06 -17.80
C ARG A 414 -3.48 2.43 -17.17
N ARG A 415 -2.33 2.92 -16.71
CA ARG A 415 -2.19 4.26 -16.14
C ARG A 415 -1.14 5.03 -16.91
N LYS A 416 -1.25 6.36 -16.92
CA LYS A 416 -0.30 7.21 -17.64
C LYS A 416 0.30 8.26 -16.72
N TYR A 417 1.53 8.01 -16.33
CA TYR A 417 2.31 8.87 -15.46
C TYR A 417 3.17 9.82 -16.27
N ARG A 418 3.16 11.08 -15.88
CA ARG A 418 4.18 12.03 -16.31
C ARG A 418 5.42 11.82 -15.45
N VAL A 419 6.58 11.68 -16.09
CA VAL A 419 7.86 11.52 -15.41
C VAL A 419 8.71 12.80 -15.56
N LYS A 420 9.38 13.19 -14.49
CA LYS A 420 10.37 14.26 -14.47
C LYS A 420 11.64 13.78 -13.79
N ARG A 421 12.79 14.19 -14.29
CA ARG A 421 14.09 13.95 -13.65
C ARG A 421 14.12 14.58 -12.26
N GLY A 422 14.68 13.85 -11.29
CA GLY A 422 15.08 14.38 -10.00
C GLY A 422 16.38 15.19 -10.11
N LYS A 423 16.78 15.83 -9.00
CA LYS A 423 18.04 16.58 -8.94
C LYS A 423 19.27 15.67 -8.97
N VAL A 424 19.15 14.49 -8.36
CA VAL A 424 20.19 13.46 -8.34
C VAL A 424 19.95 12.52 -9.53
N VAL A 425 20.99 12.20 -10.29
CA VAL A 425 20.86 11.26 -11.42
C VAL A 425 20.41 9.89 -10.90
N GLY A 426 19.57 9.19 -11.67
CA GLY A 426 18.94 7.94 -11.27
C GLY A 426 17.69 8.11 -10.39
N THR A 427 17.30 9.36 -10.07
CA THR A 427 16.06 9.66 -9.33
C THR A 427 15.05 10.44 -10.17
N PHE A 428 13.75 10.26 -9.89
CA PHE A 428 12.66 10.74 -10.73
C PHE A 428 11.38 11.05 -9.93
N TYR A 429 10.59 12.00 -10.41
CA TYR A 429 9.26 12.31 -9.90
C TYR A 429 8.19 11.88 -10.89
N PHE A 430 7.25 11.08 -10.42
CA PHE A 430 6.14 10.52 -11.18
C PHE A 430 4.85 11.16 -10.68
N SER A 431 3.93 11.49 -11.59
CA SER A 431 2.64 12.09 -11.24
C SER A 431 1.54 11.58 -12.15
N VAL A 432 0.42 11.18 -11.55
CA VAL A 432 -0.78 10.68 -12.25
C VAL A 432 -2.03 11.20 -11.57
N LEU A 433 -3.09 11.43 -12.35
CA LEU A 433 -4.45 11.47 -11.82
C LEU A 433 -5.05 10.10 -12.08
N ASP A 434 -5.21 9.30 -11.03
CA ASP A 434 -5.78 7.96 -11.12
C ASP A 434 -7.05 7.86 -10.29
N ASN A 435 -8.14 7.37 -10.90
CA ASN A 435 -9.45 7.23 -10.25
C ASN A 435 -9.91 8.49 -9.49
N GLY A 436 -9.55 9.67 -10.02
CA GLY A 436 -9.93 10.97 -9.45
C GLY A 436 -9.03 11.45 -8.32
N VAL A 437 -7.94 10.74 -8.01
CA VAL A 437 -6.98 11.12 -6.98
C VAL A 437 -5.62 11.34 -7.62
N VAL A 438 -4.99 12.48 -7.32
CA VAL A 438 -3.61 12.71 -7.74
C VAL A 438 -2.67 11.91 -6.85
N SER A 439 -1.89 11.02 -7.47
CA SER A 439 -0.74 10.40 -6.82
C SER A 439 0.55 11.02 -7.32
N ASN A 440 1.46 11.27 -6.39
CA ASN A 440 2.82 11.67 -6.69
C ASN A 440 3.79 10.66 -6.07
N GLU A 441 4.81 10.30 -6.82
CA GLU A 441 5.79 9.30 -6.41
C GLU A 441 7.20 9.77 -6.71
N PHE A 442 8.13 9.31 -5.89
CA PHE A 442 9.56 9.49 -6.05
C PHE A 442 10.19 8.13 -6.30
N TRP A 443 10.81 7.98 -7.47
CA TRP A 443 11.39 6.72 -7.94
C TRP A 443 12.91 6.82 -8.00
N THR A 444 13.58 5.72 -7.67
CA THR A 444 15.03 5.57 -7.69
C THR A 444 15.40 4.30 -8.44
N ILE A 445 16.31 4.41 -9.41
CA ILE A 445 16.96 3.25 -10.01
C ILE A 445 18.01 2.76 -9.02
N VAL A 446 17.74 1.62 -8.39
CA VAL A 446 18.58 1.09 -7.31
C VAL A 446 19.78 0.34 -7.89
N ASP A 447 19.50 -0.53 -8.86
CA ASP A 447 20.51 -1.28 -9.60
C ASP A 447 19.91 -1.85 -10.91
N ALA A 448 20.78 -2.04 -11.91
CA ALA A 448 20.52 -2.75 -13.15
C ALA A 448 21.87 -3.24 -13.73
N PRO A 449 22.01 -4.51 -14.14
CA PRO A 449 23.21 -4.96 -14.84
C PRO A 449 23.38 -4.31 -16.21
N ASP A 450 24.62 -4.30 -16.69
CA ASP A 450 25.01 -3.67 -17.97
C ASP A 450 24.28 -4.27 -19.19
N ASP A 451 23.90 -5.54 -19.07
CA ASP A 451 23.14 -6.32 -20.06
C ASP A 451 21.62 -6.18 -19.90
N LEU A 452 21.15 -5.40 -18.92
CA LEU A 452 19.73 -5.20 -18.60
C LEU A 452 18.95 -6.51 -18.42
N SER A 453 19.62 -7.57 -17.93
CA SER A 453 18.99 -8.85 -17.59
C SER A 453 17.95 -8.71 -16.47
N TRP A 454 18.09 -7.70 -15.60
CA TRP A 454 17.08 -7.29 -14.63
C TRP A 454 17.23 -5.80 -14.26
N GLY A 455 16.25 -5.28 -13.53
CA GLY A 455 16.31 -3.96 -12.90
C GLY A 455 15.58 -3.96 -11.56
N LEU A 456 16.07 -3.20 -10.59
CA LEU A 456 15.38 -2.97 -9.32
C LEU A 456 15.10 -1.48 -9.17
N PHE A 457 13.81 -1.13 -9.08
CA PHE A 457 13.37 0.26 -8.95
C PHE A 457 12.62 0.43 -7.63
N HIS A 458 13.08 1.34 -6.77
CA HIS A 458 12.42 1.68 -5.52
C HIS A 458 11.52 2.89 -5.72
N TYR A 459 10.37 2.90 -5.05
CA TYR A 459 9.45 4.03 -5.07
C TYR A 459 8.91 4.38 -3.69
N SER A 460 8.62 5.66 -3.51
CA SER A 460 7.87 6.20 -2.37
C SER A 460 6.80 7.12 -2.92
N GLY A 461 5.53 6.85 -2.58
CA GLY A 461 4.37 7.52 -3.14
C GLY A 461 3.40 8.03 -2.10
N ALA A 462 2.57 8.98 -2.51
CA ALA A 462 1.44 9.42 -1.71
C ALA A 462 0.25 9.83 -2.58
N ALA A 463 -0.88 9.21 -2.31
CA ALA A 463 -2.20 9.69 -2.70
C ALA A 463 -2.67 10.67 -1.61
N ARG A 464 -2.10 11.89 -1.64
CA ARG A 464 -2.15 12.86 -0.53
C ARG A 464 -3.54 13.10 0.03
N VAL A 465 -4.51 13.38 -0.85
CA VAL A 465 -5.90 13.68 -0.47
C VAL A 465 -6.74 12.44 -0.15
N ALA A 466 -6.21 11.25 -0.42
CA ALA A 466 -6.76 9.99 0.08
C ALA A 466 -6.13 9.60 1.42
N GLY A 467 -5.19 10.40 1.94
CA GLY A 467 -4.55 10.14 3.23
C GLY A 467 -3.61 8.94 3.23
N GLN A 468 -3.19 8.47 2.06
CA GLN A 468 -2.36 7.27 1.91
C GLN A 468 -0.94 7.63 1.44
N SER A 469 0.03 7.09 2.16
CA SER A 469 1.44 7.04 1.77
C SER A 469 1.88 5.59 1.67
N TYR A 470 2.72 5.29 0.69
CA TYR A 470 3.18 3.94 0.43
C TYR A 470 4.61 3.95 -0.08
N THR A 471 5.29 2.82 0.10
CA THR A 471 6.63 2.58 -0.39
C THR A 471 6.68 1.18 -0.98
N GLY A 472 7.66 0.91 -1.82
CA GLY A 472 7.91 -0.42 -2.33
C GLY A 472 9.10 -0.44 -3.28
N ALA A 473 9.38 -1.62 -3.82
CA ALA A 473 10.31 -1.78 -4.92
C ALA A 473 9.79 -2.83 -5.88
N VAL A 474 10.03 -2.61 -7.17
CA VAL A 474 9.68 -3.53 -8.25
C VAL A 474 10.96 -4.11 -8.84
N LEU A 475 11.06 -5.43 -8.81
CA LEU A 475 12.04 -6.21 -9.55
C LEU A 475 11.48 -6.51 -10.93
N VAL A 476 12.25 -6.21 -11.95
CA VAL A 476 11.86 -6.38 -13.34
C VAL A 476 12.88 -7.16 -14.15
N SER A 477 12.43 -7.81 -15.21
CA SER A 477 13.26 -8.48 -16.20
C SER A 477 12.60 -8.39 -17.58
N PRO A 478 13.31 -8.72 -18.68
CA PRO A 478 12.76 -8.62 -20.02
C PRO A 478 11.60 -9.59 -20.24
N ASP A 479 11.71 -10.79 -19.71
CA ASP A 479 10.77 -11.91 -19.91
C ASP A 479 9.88 -12.18 -18.69
N GLY A 480 10.10 -11.49 -17.57
CA GLY A 480 9.36 -11.69 -16.33
C GLY A 480 9.88 -12.87 -15.50
N ALA A 481 11.00 -13.49 -15.90
CA ALA A 481 11.67 -14.52 -15.11
C ALA A 481 12.51 -13.90 -13.99
N TYR A 482 12.62 -14.64 -12.89
CA TYR A 482 13.48 -14.24 -11.77
C TYR A 482 14.96 -14.28 -12.17
N PRO A 483 15.80 -13.32 -11.71
CA PRO A 483 17.23 -13.35 -11.99
C PRO A 483 17.88 -14.69 -11.61
N ASN A 484 18.85 -15.13 -12.40
CA ASN A 484 19.55 -16.39 -12.14
C ASN A 484 20.42 -16.34 -10.87
N GLU A 485 20.87 -17.50 -10.40
CA GLU A 485 21.62 -17.62 -9.14
C GLU A 485 22.93 -16.82 -9.11
N MET A 486 23.55 -16.53 -10.27
CA MET A 486 24.78 -15.72 -10.32
C MET A 486 24.49 -14.26 -9.93
N GLU A 487 23.31 -13.76 -10.26
CA GLU A 487 22.87 -12.39 -9.96
C GLU A 487 22.31 -12.25 -8.54
N ARG A 488 22.03 -13.35 -7.85
CA ARG A 488 21.36 -13.34 -6.54
C ARG A 488 22.07 -12.46 -5.52
N LYS A 489 23.40 -12.54 -5.42
CA LYS A 489 24.18 -11.72 -4.47
C LYS A 489 24.03 -10.21 -4.75
N ARG A 490 24.02 -9.84 -6.03
CA ARG A 490 23.84 -8.44 -6.45
C ARG A 490 22.41 -7.97 -6.15
N LEU A 491 21.42 -8.81 -6.44
CA LEU A 491 20.02 -8.54 -6.13
C LEU A 491 19.79 -8.33 -4.63
N VAL A 492 20.30 -9.23 -3.78
CA VAL A 492 20.18 -9.10 -2.31
C VAL A 492 20.82 -7.79 -1.83
N SER A 493 22.03 -7.46 -2.31
CA SER A 493 22.67 -6.19 -1.96
C SER A 493 21.87 -4.96 -2.44
N ALA A 494 21.18 -5.05 -3.57
CA ALA A 494 20.29 -4.00 -4.05
C ALA A 494 19.02 -3.86 -3.18
N LEU A 495 18.42 -4.98 -2.76
CA LEU A 495 17.27 -5.00 -1.85
C LEU A 495 17.62 -4.44 -0.45
N GLU A 496 18.81 -4.76 0.08
CA GLU A 496 19.32 -4.22 1.34
C GLU A 496 19.39 -2.68 1.34
N LYS A 497 19.77 -2.07 0.21
CA LYS A 497 19.76 -0.59 0.02
C LYS A 497 18.37 -0.01 0.12
N CYS A 498 17.34 -0.77 -0.28
CA CYS A 498 15.93 -0.39 -0.12
C CYS A 498 15.41 -0.63 1.30
N GLY A 499 16.17 -1.35 2.15
CA GLY A 499 15.66 -1.88 3.40
C GLY A 499 14.53 -2.88 3.18
N ILE A 500 14.62 -3.68 2.12
CA ILE A 500 13.65 -4.73 1.77
C ILE A 500 14.37 -6.07 1.84
N GLU A 501 13.68 -7.08 2.36
CA GLU A 501 14.16 -8.46 2.36
C GLU A 501 13.56 -9.27 1.20
N GLU A 502 14.27 -10.28 0.70
CA GLU A 502 13.81 -11.12 -0.42
C GLU A 502 12.47 -11.83 -0.10
N TRP A 503 12.23 -12.16 1.17
CA TRP A 503 10.99 -12.78 1.63
C TRP A 503 9.80 -11.80 1.65
N GLU A 504 10.02 -10.49 1.54
CA GLU A 504 8.95 -9.48 1.40
C GLU A 504 8.44 -9.34 -0.05
N LEU A 505 9.15 -9.91 -1.02
CA LEU A 505 8.78 -9.77 -2.43
C LEU A 505 7.62 -10.71 -2.82
N TYR A 506 6.56 -10.15 -3.38
CA TYR A 506 5.45 -10.90 -3.97
C TYR A 506 5.75 -11.18 -5.44
N THR A 507 5.89 -12.46 -5.80
CA THR A 507 6.17 -12.87 -7.18
C THR A 507 4.94 -12.70 -8.07
N VAL A 508 5.19 -12.26 -9.30
CA VAL A 508 4.22 -12.17 -10.38
C VAL A 508 4.32 -13.42 -11.25
N ASP A 509 3.19 -14.11 -11.43
CA ASP A 509 3.13 -15.39 -12.13
C ASP A 509 3.43 -15.29 -13.62
N ASN A 510 2.95 -14.24 -14.30
CA ASN A 510 3.26 -13.96 -15.71
C ASN A 510 2.87 -15.06 -16.74
N CYS A 511 2.19 -16.14 -16.32
CA CYS A 511 1.92 -17.34 -17.13
C CYS A 511 0.73 -17.25 -18.11
N SER A 512 -0.10 -16.20 -18.08
CA SER A 512 -1.35 -16.16 -18.87
C SER A 512 -1.74 -14.75 -19.33
N CYS A 513 -0.83 -14.08 -20.03
CA CYS A 513 -0.98 -12.69 -20.44
C CYS A 513 -1.48 -12.56 -21.89
N ALA A 514 -2.78 -12.79 -22.10
CA ALA A 514 -3.40 -12.63 -23.40
C ALA A 514 -3.66 -11.15 -23.76
N ASP A 515 -3.27 -10.77 -24.97
CA ASP A 515 -3.57 -9.49 -25.62
C ASP A 515 -3.30 -8.23 -24.76
N PRO A 516 -2.10 -8.05 -24.21
CA PRO A 516 -1.80 -6.86 -23.41
C PRO A 516 -1.85 -5.57 -24.26
N PRO A 517 -2.49 -4.48 -23.79
CA PRO A 517 -2.61 -3.25 -24.57
C PRO A 517 -1.33 -2.39 -24.49
N LEU A 518 -0.28 -2.81 -25.21
CA LEU A 518 1.09 -2.27 -25.07
C LEU A 518 1.45 -1.09 -26.00
N GLY A 519 0.55 -0.69 -26.90
CA GLY A 519 0.85 0.35 -27.88
C GLY A 519 1.27 1.69 -27.24
N ILE A 520 2.29 2.34 -27.79
CA ILE A 520 2.73 3.69 -27.39
C ILE A 520 2.26 4.75 -28.42
N PRO A 521 2.19 6.03 -28.06
CA PRO A 521 1.81 7.08 -29.00
C PRO A 521 2.76 7.12 -30.21
N GLU A 522 2.20 7.21 -31.42
CA GLU A 522 2.98 7.34 -32.65
C GLU A 522 3.95 8.53 -32.58
N GLY A 523 5.19 8.37 -33.03
CA GLY A 523 6.24 9.39 -32.96
C GLY A 523 6.88 9.56 -31.59
N SER A 524 6.69 8.60 -30.68
CA SER A 524 7.50 8.49 -29.46
C SER A 524 8.94 8.12 -29.81
N ASN A 525 9.88 8.62 -29.02
CA ASN A 525 11.29 8.25 -29.12
C ASN A 525 11.63 7.28 -28.00
N LEU A 526 12.45 6.28 -28.30
CA LEU A 526 12.86 5.25 -27.36
C LEU A 526 14.19 5.64 -26.75
N HIS A 527 15.27 4.91 -27.00
CA HIS A 527 16.61 5.20 -26.50
C HIS A 527 17.25 6.44 -27.11
N SER A 528 18.11 7.09 -26.34
CA SER A 528 18.88 8.26 -26.76
C SER A 528 20.39 8.00 -26.82
N VAL A 529 20.88 7.04 -26.03
CA VAL A 529 22.29 6.68 -25.85
C VAL A 529 22.49 5.17 -25.99
N ILE A 530 21.69 4.35 -25.30
CA ILE A 530 21.84 2.88 -25.33
C ILE A 530 21.36 2.33 -26.69
N GLN A 531 22.19 1.53 -27.35
CA GLN A 531 21.81 0.84 -28.58
C GLN A 531 21.36 -0.60 -28.29
N VAL A 532 20.07 -0.90 -28.48
CA VAL A 532 19.49 -2.22 -28.17
C VAL A 532 20.00 -3.35 -29.09
N LYS A 533 20.44 -3.03 -30.32
CA LYS A 533 20.94 -4.03 -31.29
C LYS A 533 22.18 -4.79 -30.79
N GLU A 534 23.02 -4.19 -29.95
CA GLU A 534 24.18 -4.87 -29.34
C GLU A 534 23.74 -5.86 -28.26
N MET A 535 22.59 -5.64 -27.62
CA MET A 535 22.10 -6.47 -26.49
C MET A 535 21.54 -7.80 -26.97
N ALA A 536 20.87 -7.82 -28.13
CA ALA A 536 20.43 -9.06 -28.79
C ALA A 536 21.60 -9.92 -29.32
N GLN A 537 22.80 -9.34 -29.48
CA GLN A 537 24.00 -10.06 -29.91
C GLN A 537 24.85 -10.57 -28.74
N LEU A 538 24.73 -9.96 -27.55
CA LEU A 538 25.49 -10.31 -26.34
C LEU A 538 24.74 -11.23 -25.36
N GLY A 539 23.41 -11.38 -25.47
CA GLY A 539 22.63 -12.18 -24.53
C GLY A 539 21.48 -12.95 -25.19
N VAL A 540 21.72 -14.25 -25.42
CA VAL A 540 20.79 -15.40 -25.34
C VAL A 540 19.51 -15.35 -26.20
N GLN A 541 19.25 -16.46 -26.89
CA GLN A 541 17.96 -16.80 -27.49
C GLN A 541 16.83 -16.56 -26.49
N ILE A 542 16.15 -15.42 -26.61
CA ILE A 542 14.90 -15.16 -25.89
C ILE A 542 13.90 -16.17 -26.46
N GLY A 543 13.63 -17.21 -25.67
CA GLY A 543 12.65 -18.24 -26.00
C GLY A 543 11.27 -17.58 -26.07
N VAL A 544 10.88 -17.17 -27.27
CA VAL A 544 9.51 -16.77 -27.58
C VAL A 544 8.61 -17.99 -27.28
N PRO A 545 7.62 -17.88 -26.38
CA PRO A 545 6.61 -18.93 -26.26
C PRO A 545 5.88 -18.98 -27.61
N ASN A 546 5.84 -20.17 -28.22
CA ASN A 546 4.99 -20.38 -29.38
C ASN A 546 3.54 -20.00 -29.02
N VAL A 547 2.99 -19.11 -29.83
CA VAL A 547 1.61 -18.59 -29.82
C VAL A 547 0.57 -19.68 -29.60
#